data_AF-A0AAE1NKN8-F1
#
_entry.id   AF-A0AAE1NKN8-F1
#
_cell.length_a   1.000
_cell.length_b   1.000
_cell.length_c   1.000
_cell.angle_alpha   90.00
_cell.angle_beta   90.00
_cell.angle_gamma   90.00
#
_symmetry.space_group_name_H-M   'P 1'
#
loop_
_entity.id
_entity.type
_entity.pdbx_description
1 polymer ?
#
loop_
_entity_poly.entity_id
_entity_poly.type
_entity_poly.pdbx_seq_one_letter_code
_entity_poly.pdbx_strand_id
1 'polypeptide(L)'
;MKTVTQLQQIVENFAKNHWSPGMTFLDTDWSCPPAILPQLRQALDRFLRRATTITCPEKRNIRLRYALSFLAPTLIKSLPADSNILQMMKAGSKKRPEKVVMGAIAAGQLNIFDMFPAKQLDGQRVLPYFSLDDTGPLCEGFIYSSIESGLTQGDILLMSQVKRNNVDKKHNASERSGYLQRKLTKLLEDVTMRHDGPEPSVAEVVTSVREFLRQCDGVLEAPHQYLATDTYREYIKTRKLRQEMLYKYGLPVGTSPPLWKDCRYPEYNTNRELAYSY
;
A
#
# COMPACT_ATOMS: atom_id res chain seq x y z
N MET A 1 14.48 26.55 26.19
CA MET A 1 13.78 25.84 25.10
C MET A 1 12.30 25.82 25.43
N LYS A 2 11.41 26.16 24.49
CA LYS A 2 9.97 25.97 24.73
C LYS A 2 9.70 24.46 24.82
N THR A 3 8.90 24.03 25.78
CA THR A 3 8.48 22.62 25.88
C THR A 3 7.52 22.27 24.73
N VAL A 4 7.41 20.98 24.39
CA VAL A 4 6.48 20.51 23.34
C VAL A 4 5.05 21.00 23.61
N THR A 5 4.63 21.00 24.87
CA THR A 5 3.32 21.48 25.31
C THR A 5 3.10 22.97 25.03
N GLN A 6 4.13 23.80 25.24
CA GLN A 6 4.06 25.23 24.95
C GLN A 6 3.96 25.48 23.44
N LEU A 7 4.69 24.71 22.63
CA LEU A 7 4.59 24.81 21.16
C LEU A 7 3.21 24.38 20.68
N GLN A 8 2.67 23.29 21.22
CA GLN A 8 1.33 22.81 20.87
C GLN A 8 0.26 23.86 21.20
N GLN A 9 0.29 24.46 22.39
CA GLN A 9 -0.67 25.52 22.78
C GLN A 9 -0.59 26.74 21.85
N ILE A 10 0.62 27.17 21.48
CA ILE A 10 0.80 28.30 20.55
C ILE A 10 0.21 27.96 19.18
N VAL A 11 0.51 26.77 18.65
CA VAL A 11 0.03 26.34 17.33
C VAL A 11 -1.48 26.15 17.34
N GLU A 12 -2.06 25.57 18.38
CA GLU A 12 -3.51 25.38 18.50
C GLU A 12 -4.25 26.70 18.61
N ASN A 13 -3.74 27.65 19.40
CA ASN A 13 -4.33 28.99 19.49
C ASN A 13 -4.23 29.74 18.16
N PHE A 14 -3.11 29.61 17.45
CA PHE A 14 -2.97 30.16 16.10
C PHE A 14 -3.96 29.50 15.12
N ALA A 15 -4.06 28.17 15.12
CA ALA A 15 -4.95 27.42 14.25
C ALA A 15 -6.43 27.79 14.50
N LYS A 16 -6.86 27.92 15.76
CA LYS A 16 -8.24 28.34 16.08
C LYS A 16 -8.62 29.70 15.48
N ASN A 17 -7.66 30.61 15.37
CA ASN A 17 -7.91 31.99 14.93
C ASN A 17 -7.73 32.19 13.42
N HIS A 18 -6.88 31.39 12.77
CA HIS A 18 -6.47 31.60 11.39
C HIS A 18 -6.83 30.45 10.44
N TRP A 19 -7.28 29.32 10.96
CA TRP A 19 -7.53 28.11 10.19
C TRP A 19 -9.00 27.72 10.27
N SER A 20 -9.70 27.67 9.14
CA SER A 20 -11.04 27.05 9.09
C SER A 20 -10.89 25.53 9.16
N PRO A 21 -11.74 24.79 9.91
CA PRO A 21 -11.53 23.36 10.16
C PRO A 21 -11.27 22.62 8.84
N GLY A 22 -10.07 22.05 8.71
CA GLY A 22 -9.50 21.63 7.43
C GLY A 22 -10.32 20.61 6.65
N MET A 23 -9.98 20.42 5.36
CA MET A 23 -10.77 19.69 4.35
C MET A 23 -12.26 19.97 4.54
N THR A 24 -12.72 21.11 4.06
CA THR A 24 -14.14 21.32 3.95
C THR A 24 -14.71 20.24 3.02
N PHE A 25 -15.85 19.64 3.36
CA PHE A 25 -16.60 18.76 2.44
C PHE A 25 -17.18 19.54 1.25
N LEU A 26 -16.63 20.72 0.95
CA LEU A 26 -16.99 21.54 -0.18
C LEU A 26 -16.37 20.90 -1.42
N ASP A 27 -17.16 20.83 -2.49
CA ASP A 27 -16.77 20.22 -3.75
C ASP A 27 -15.43 20.80 -4.25
N THR A 28 -15.21 22.10 -4.04
CA THR A 28 -14.02 22.85 -4.49
C THR A 28 -12.69 22.31 -3.98
N ASP A 29 -12.66 21.64 -2.81
CA ASP A 29 -11.41 21.13 -2.25
C ASP A 29 -10.96 19.84 -2.95
N TRP A 30 -11.90 19.03 -3.44
CA TRP A 30 -11.64 17.75 -4.10
C TRP A 30 -11.70 17.82 -5.63
N SER A 31 -12.35 18.86 -6.16
CA SER A 31 -12.46 19.11 -7.59
C SER A 31 -11.10 19.23 -8.26
N CYS A 32 -10.90 18.41 -9.30
CA CYS A 32 -9.85 18.68 -10.28
C CYS A 32 -10.16 20.01 -10.99
N PRO A 33 -9.18 20.93 -11.15
CA PRO A 33 -9.39 22.13 -11.95
C PRO A 33 -9.92 21.78 -13.35
N PRO A 34 -11.01 22.42 -13.83
CA PRO A 34 -11.67 22.02 -15.06
C PRO A 34 -10.77 22.15 -16.29
N ALA A 35 -9.80 23.08 -16.25
CA ALA A 35 -8.84 23.30 -17.32
C ALA A 35 -7.90 22.09 -17.56
N ILE A 36 -7.53 21.34 -16.51
CA ILE A 36 -6.55 20.24 -16.61
C ILE A 36 -7.20 18.85 -16.65
N LEU A 37 -8.46 18.74 -16.21
CA LEU A 37 -9.22 17.49 -16.21
C LEU A 37 -9.19 16.74 -17.56
N PRO A 38 -9.41 17.37 -18.74
CA PRO A 38 -9.37 16.65 -20.01
C PRO A 38 -7.96 16.11 -20.33
N GLN A 39 -6.92 16.87 -20.01
CA GLN A 39 -5.52 16.43 -20.22
C GLN A 39 -5.19 15.21 -19.36
N LEU A 40 -5.63 15.21 -18.09
CA LEU A 40 -5.40 14.10 -17.17
C LEU A 40 -6.21 12.86 -17.56
N ARG A 41 -7.48 13.03 -17.98
CA ARG A 41 -8.29 11.92 -18.52
C ARG A 41 -7.67 11.34 -19.78
N GLN A 42 -7.20 12.16 -20.72
CA GLN A 42 -6.49 11.66 -21.89
C GLN A 42 -5.19 10.92 -21.53
N ALA A 43 -4.47 11.37 -20.49
CA ALA A 43 -3.30 10.65 -19.98
C ALA A 43 -3.68 9.30 -19.35
N LEU A 44 -4.78 9.25 -18.61
CA LEU A 44 -5.34 8.02 -18.04
C LEU A 44 -5.77 7.04 -19.14
N ASP A 45 -6.48 7.50 -20.16
CA ASP A 45 -6.91 6.66 -21.28
C ASP A 45 -5.73 6.06 -22.03
N ARG A 46 -4.68 6.85 -22.29
CA ARG A 46 -3.42 6.35 -22.86
C ARG A 46 -2.75 5.33 -21.96
N PHE A 47 -2.87 5.50 -20.64
CA PHE A 47 -2.33 4.54 -19.67
C PHE A 47 -3.08 3.21 -19.72
N LEU A 48 -4.42 3.25 -19.73
CA LEU A 48 -5.28 2.07 -19.79
C LEU A 48 -5.12 1.32 -21.11
N ARG A 49 -5.04 2.02 -22.24
CA ARG A 49 -4.75 1.40 -23.55
C ARG A 49 -3.40 0.69 -23.60
N ARG A 50 -2.40 1.15 -22.84
CA ARG A 50 -1.12 0.44 -22.71
C ARG A 50 -1.18 -0.71 -21.71
N ALA A 51 -2.12 -0.70 -20.78
CA ALA A 51 -2.32 -1.81 -19.87
C ALA A 51 -2.99 -3.01 -20.57
N THR A 52 -3.91 -2.75 -21.50
CA THR A 52 -4.57 -3.80 -22.29
C THR A 52 -3.61 -4.53 -23.23
N THR A 53 -2.52 -3.90 -23.68
CA THR A 53 -1.50 -4.58 -24.50
C THR A 53 -0.65 -5.58 -23.70
N ILE A 54 -0.71 -5.55 -22.37
CA ILE A 54 0.04 -6.48 -21.51
C ILE A 54 -0.75 -7.77 -21.38
N THR A 55 -0.20 -8.86 -21.90
CA THR A 55 -0.82 -10.20 -21.87
C THR A 55 -0.76 -10.86 -20.50
N CYS A 56 0.35 -10.68 -19.76
CA CYS A 56 0.53 -11.26 -18.43
C CYS A 56 -0.33 -10.52 -17.37
N PRO A 57 -1.24 -11.20 -16.66
CA PRO A 57 -2.18 -10.56 -15.73
C PRO A 57 -1.48 -9.90 -14.54
N GLU A 58 -0.45 -10.54 -13.98
CA GLU A 58 0.31 -9.96 -12.86
C GLU A 58 1.02 -8.66 -13.24
N LYS A 59 1.69 -8.64 -14.40
CA LYS A 59 2.34 -7.43 -14.93
C LYS A 59 1.32 -6.34 -15.23
N ARG A 60 0.16 -6.71 -15.78
CA ARG A 60 -0.95 -5.79 -16.03
C ARG A 60 -1.49 -5.20 -14.72
N ASN A 61 -1.66 -6.00 -13.68
CA ASN A 61 -2.11 -5.54 -12.36
C ASN A 61 -1.12 -4.54 -11.75
N ILE A 62 0.18 -4.86 -11.74
CA ILE A 62 1.22 -3.95 -11.26
C ILE A 62 1.19 -2.62 -12.02
N ARG A 63 1.00 -2.67 -13.34
CA ARG A 63 0.84 -1.48 -14.18
C ARG A 63 -0.38 -0.66 -13.77
N LEU A 64 -1.57 -1.28 -13.68
CA LEU A 64 -2.82 -0.61 -13.30
C LEU A 64 -2.75 0.04 -11.92
N ARG A 65 -2.09 -0.61 -10.95
CA ARG A 65 -1.85 -0.04 -9.60
C ARG A 65 -1.03 1.26 -9.63
N TYR A 66 -0.16 1.42 -10.62
CA TYR A 66 0.68 2.61 -10.78
C TYR A 66 -0.05 3.80 -11.44
N ALA A 67 -1.28 3.62 -11.92
CA ALA A 67 -2.00 4.67 -12.64
C ALA A 67 -2.15 5.96 -11.81
N LEU A 68 -2.55 5.85 -10.54
CA LEU A 68 -2.78 7.01 -9.68
C LEU A 68 -1.49 7.75 -9.33
N SER A 69 -0.41 7.01 -9.03
CA SER A 69 0.90 7.60 -8.76
C SER A 69 1.50 8.29 -9.99
N PHE A 70 1.17 7.83 -11.18
CA PHE A 70 1.57 8.49 -12.43
C PHE A 70 0.86 9.85 -12.63
N LEU A 71 -0.43 9.95 -12.29
CA LEU A 71 -1.22 11.18 -12.46
C LEU A 71 -0.99 12.21 -11.35
N ALA A 72 -0.66 11.73 -10.15
CA ALA A 72 -0.50 12.55 -8.94
C ALA A 72 0.39 13.79 -9.11
N PRO A 73 1.62 13.70 -9.64
CA PRO A 73 2.51 14.86 -9.76
C PRO A 73 1.93 15.97 -10.64
N THR A 74 1.22 15.61 -11.70
CA THR A 74 0.60 16.56 -12.63
C THR A 74 -0.56 17.27 -11.97
N LEU A 75 -1.43 16.54 -11.26
CA LEU A 75 -2.55 17.12 -10.52
C LEU A 75 -2.06 18.08 -9.42
N ILE A 76 -1.09 17.67 -8.60
CA ILE A 76 -0.60 18.47 -7.47
C ILE A 76 0.02 19.79 -7.91
N LYS A 77 0.72 19.79 -9.06
CA LYS A 77 1.28 21.03 -9.63
C LYS A 77 0.22 21.99 -10.13
N SER A 78 -0.95 21.47 -10.51
CA SER A 78 -2.06 22.27 -11.04
C SER A 78 -3.04 22.76 -9.98
N LEU A 79 -2.94 22.24 -8.75
CA LEU A 79 -3.77 22.71 -7.64
C LEU A 79 -3.42 24.16 -7.28
N PRO A 80 -4.42 24.98 -6.95
CA PRO A 80 -4.18 26.37 -6.59
C PRO A 80 -3.43 26.45 -5.24
N ALA A 81 -2.65 27.52 -5.06
CA ALA A 81 -1.72 27.64 -3.93
C ALA A 81 -2.42 27.74 -2.57
N ASP A 82 -3.65 28.23 -2.57
CA ASP A 82 -4.57 28.38 -1.44
C ASP A 82 -5.34 27.11 -1.09
N SER A 83 -5.29 26.06 -1.92
CA SER A 83 -5.98 24.79 -1.66
C SER A 83 -5.56 24.16 -0.32
N ASN A 84 -6.56 23.83 0.50
CA ASN A 84 -6.37 23.16 1.79
C ASN A 84 -5.63 21.82 1.64
N ILE A 85 -5.94 21.04 0.59
CA ILE A 85 -5.30 19.75 0.34
C ILE A 85 -3.80 19.94 0.07
N LEU A 86 -3.45 20.93 -0.75
CA LEU A 86 -2.04 21.22 -1.06
C LEU A 86 -1.29 21.67 0.19
N GLN A 87 -1.90 22.49 1.04
CA GLN A 87 -1.31 22.93 2.31
C GLN A 87 -1.10 21.75 3.28
N MET A 88 -2.08 20.85 3.41
CA MET A 88 -1.96 19.64 4.24
C MET A 88 -0.85 18.71 3.75
N MET A 89 -0.68 18.59 2.43
CA MET A 89 0.39 17.80 1.85
C MET A 89 1.76 18.46 2.08
N LYS A 90 1.88 19.77 1.89
CA LYS A 90 3.12 20.54 2.17
C LYS A 90 3.50 20.47 3.65
N ALA A 91 2.52 20.55 4.55
CA ALA A 91 2.70 20.40 5.99
C ALA A 91 3.09 18.96 6.40
N GLY A 92 2.91 17.97 5.52
CA GLY A 92 3.23 16.57 5.80
C GLY A 92 2.23 15.86 6.73
N SER A 93 1.08 16.49 7.02
CA SER A 93 0.01 15.91 7.83
C SER A 93 -0.73 14.79 7.09
N LYS A 94 -0.77 14.85 5.75
CA LYS A 94 -1.21 13.77 4.86
C LYS A 94 -0.16 13.54 3.77
N LYS A 95 0.34 12.30 3.67
CA LYS A 95 1.53 11.97 2.85
C LYS A 95 1.23 11.20 1.56
N ARG A 96 -0.04 10.95 1.22
CA ARG A 96 -0.42 10.07 0.10
C ARG A 96 -1.07 10.87 -1.05
N PRO A 97 -0.29 11.32 -2.05
CA PRO A 97 -0.79 12.08 -3.18
C PRO A 97 -1.82 11.31 -4.02
N GLU A 98 -1.73 9.98 -4.06
CA GLU A 98 -2.63 9.12 -4.81
C GLU A 98 -4.07 9.21 -4.33
N LYS A 99 -4.28 9.57 -3.05
CA LYS A 99 -5.62 9.74 -2.48
C LYS A 99 -6.33 10.98 -2.99
N VAL A 100 -5.58 12.01 -3.37
CA VAL A 100 -6.14 13.20 -4.01
C VAL A 100 -6.63 12.86 -5.42
N VAL A 101 -5.81 12.13 -6.19
CA VAL A 101 -6.17 11.63 -7.52
C VAL A 101 -7.39 10.70 -7.48
N MET A 102 -7.48 9.86 -6.44
CA MET A 102 -8.62 8.98 -6.18
C MET A 102 -9.93 9.75 -6.04
N GLY A 103 -9.88 10.88 -5.33
CA GLY A 103 -11.01 11.77 -5.15
C GLY A 103 -11.41 12.50 -6.44
N ALA A 104 -10.42 13.06 -7.13
CA ALA A 104 -10.60 14.07 -8.17
C ALA A 104 -10.70 13.52 -9.61
N ILE A 105 -10.11 12.37 -9.91
CA ILE A 105 -9.93 11.89 -11.30
C ILE A 105 -10.50 10.50 -11.51
N ALA A 106 -9.99 9.51 -10.77
CA ALA A 106 -10.38 8.11 -10.91
C ALA A 106 -10.04 7.35 -9.63
N ALA A 107 -10.93 6.46 -9.17
CA ALA A 107 -10.69 5.69 -7.95
C ALA A 107 -9.54 4.68 -8.11
N GLY A 108 -9.29 4.21 -9.34
CA GLY A 108 -8.13 3.40 -9.71
C GLY A 108 -8.32 1.90 -9.53
N GLN A 109 -7.21 1.17 -9.49
CA GLN A 109 -7.21 -0.31 -9.44
C GLN A 109 -7.60 -0.83 -8.04
N LEU A 110 -8.63 -1.68 -7.99
CA LEU A 110 -9.07 -2.39 -6.80
C LEU A 110 -8.58 -3.83 -6.80
N ASN A 111 -7.87 -4.23 -5.73
CA ASN A 111 -7.36 -5.58 -5.58
C ASN A 111 -7.90 -6.27 -4.32
N ILE A 112 -8.22 -7.55 -4.47
CA ILE A 112 -8.63 -8.44 -3.39
C ILE A 112 -7.47 -9.42 -3.18
N PHE A 113 -6.96 -9.53 -1.94
CA PHE A 113 -5.73 -10.29 -1.64
C PHE A 113 -4.55 -10.00 -2.57
N ASP A 114 -4.38 -8.74 -2.99
CA ASP A 114 -3.34 -8.27 -3.92
C ASP A 114 -3.47 -8.77 -5.37
N MET A 115 -4.49 -9.56 -5.67
CA MET A 115 -4.87 -10.07 -6.99
C MET A 115 -6.02 -9.26 -7.58
N PHE A 116 -6.32 -9.49 -8.87
CA PHE A 116 -7.55 -9.01 -9.47
C PHE A 116 -8.78 -9.63 -8.78
N PRO A 117 -9.94 -8.95 -8.81
CA PRO A 117 -11.19 -9.54 -8.37
C PRO A 117 -11.43 -10.91 -9.01
N ALA A 118 -11.83 -11.88 -8.20
CA ALA A 118 -12.01 -13.25 -8.66
C ALA A 118 -13.18 -13.36 -9.65
N LYS A 119 -12.96 -14.08 -10.74
CA LYS A 119 -13.94 -14.35 -11.80
C LYS A 119 -14.77 -15.60 -11.48
N GLN A 120 -15.60 -15.52 -10.44
CA GLN A 120 -16.30 -16.68 -9.87
C GLN A 120 -17.67 -16.96 -10.50
N LEU A 121 -18.22 -16.04 -11.28
CA LEU A 121 -19.51 -16.22 -11.94
C LEU A 121 -19.34 -16.95 -13.28
N ASP A 122 -20.42 -17.57 -13.75
CA ASP A 122 -20.48 -18.27 -15.03
C ASP A 122 -19.89 -17.44 -16.17
N GLY A 123 -19.06 -18.09 -16.99
CA GLY A 123 -18.34 -17.44 -18.10
C GLY A 123 -17.21 -16.51 -17.65
N GLN A 124 -16.55 -16.85 -16.54
CA GLN A 124 -15.41 -16.13 -15.98
C GLN A 124 -15.67 -14.63 -15.74
N ARG A 125 -16.82 -14.32 -15.13
CA ARG A 125 -17.20 -12.94 -14.83
C ARG A 125 -16.94 -12.58 -13.37
N VAL A 126 -16.60 -11.32 -13.15
CA VAL A 126 -16.47 -10.74 -11.79
C VAL A 126 -17.83 -10.30 -11.26
N LEU A 127 -18.66 -9.67 -12.10
CA LEU A 127 -20.02 -9.25 -11.79
C LEU A 127 -20.96 -9.60 -12.95
N PRO A 128 -22.26 -9.83 -12.71
CA PRO A 128 -23.18 -10.33 -13.73
C PRO A 128 -23.39 -9.39 -14.93
N TYR A 129 -23.14 -8.09 -14.76
CA TYR A 129 -23.29 -7.09 -15.82
C TYR A 129 -22.11 -7.05 -16.80
N PHE A 130 -20.98 -7.67 -16.47
CA PHE A 130 -19.84 -7.73 -17.38
C PHE A 130 -20.07 -8.79 -18.46
N SER A 131 -19.39 -8.60 -19.60
CA SER A 131 -19.42 -9.57 -20.70
C SER A 131 -18.63 -10.83 -20.33
N LEU A 132 -18.99 -11.94 -20.96
CA LEU A 132 -18.32 -13.24 -20.80
C LEU A 132 -16.85 -13.11 -21.21
N ASP A 133 -15.95 -13.72 -20.42
CA ASP A 133 -14.49 -13.77 -20.63
C ASP A 133 -13.81 -12.40 -20.85
N ASP A 134 -14.44 -11.31 -20.41
CA ASP A 134 -13.87 -9.97 -20.58
C ASP A 134 -12.61 -9.78 -19.72
N THR A 135 -11.53 -9.33 -20.36
CA THR A 135 -10.22 -9.06 -19.73
C THR A 135 -9.88 -7.57 -19.74
N GLY A 136 -10.87 -6.72 -20.01
CA GLY A 136 -10.74 -5.27 -19.91
C GLY A 136 -10.40 -4.82 -18.48
N PRO A 137 -9.70 -3.68 -18.35
CA PRO A 137 -9.27 -3.16 -17.05
C PRO A 137 -10.44 -2.91 -16.10
N LEU A 138 -11.60 -2.50 -16.63
CA LEU A 138 -12.82 -2.27 -15.83
C LEU A 138 -13.32 -3.57 -15.18
N CYS A 139 -13.33 -4.67 -15.94
CA CYS A 139 -13.74 -5.99 -15.49
C CYS A 139 -12.76 -6.56 -14.45
N GLU A 140 -11.48 -6.20 -14.57
CA GLU A 140 -10.43 -6.56 -13.63
C GLU A 140 -10.36 -5.65 -12.39
N GLY A 141 -11.37 -4.81 -12.17
CA GLY A 141 -11.49 -3.98 -10.95
C GLY A 141 -10.86 -2.60 -11.04
N PHE A 142 -10.54 -2.10 -12.25
CA PHE A 142 -10.17 -0.71 -12.41
C PHE A 142 -11.42 0.18 -12.44
N ILE A 143 -11.55 1.09 -11.47
CA ILE A 143 -12.64 2.06 -11.45
C ILE A 143 -12.18 3.36 -12.13
N TYR A 144 -12.83 3.69 -13.25
CA TYR A 144 -12.56 4.91 -14.00
C TYR A 144 -13.17 6.17 -13.37
N SER A 145 -14.33 6.03 -12.71
CA SER A 145 -15.03 7.14 -12.05
C SER A 145 -14.26 7.65 -10.84
N SER A 146 -14.36 8.96 -10.59
CA SER A 146 -13.82 9.59 -9.38
C SER A 146 -14.80 9.46 -8.21
N ILE A 147 -14.30 9.56 -6.98
CA ILE A 147 -15.19 9.53 -5.81
C ILE A 147 -16.12 10.76 -5.79
N GLU A 148 -15.59 11.92 -6.19
CA GLU A 148 -16.34 13.17 -6.25
C GLU A 148 -17.45 13.13 -7.30
N SER A 149 -17.15 12.65 -8.51
CA SER A 149 -18.14 12.52 -9.59
C SER A 149 -19.24 11.48 -9.32
N GLY A 150 -19.09 10.70 -8.25
CA GLY A 150 -19.93 9.55 -7.94
C GLY A 150 -19.43 8.27 -8.61
N LEU A 151 -19.79 7.15 -7.98
CA LEU A 151 -19.43 5.80 -8.39
C LEU A 151 -20.67 5.04 -8.86
N THR A 152 -20.49 4.15 -9.83
CA THR A 152 -21.59 3.27 -10.25
C THR A 152 -21.87 2.22 -9.17
N GLN A 153 -23.05 1.58 -9.21
CA GLN A 153 -23.38 0.53 -8.24
C GLN A 153 -22.38 -0.64 -8.29
N GLY A 154 -21.92 -1.03 -9.49
CA GLY A 154 -20.88 -2.05 -9.66
C GLY A 154 -19.56 -1.65 -9.02
N ASP A 155 -19.13 -0.40 -9.20
CA ASP A 155 -17.92 0.15 -8.58
C ASP A 155 -18.00 0.13 -7.05
N ILE A 156 -19.16 0.49 -6.49
CA ILE A 156 -19.40 0.48 -5.04
C ILE A 156 -19.32 -0.94 -4.50
N LEU A 157 -19.88 -1.93 -5.20
CA LEU A 157 -19.80 -3.34 -4.81
C LEU A 157 -18.34 -3.83 -4.77
N LEU A 158 -17.57 -3.59 -5.84
CA LEU A 158 -16.14 -3.95 -5.89
C LEU A 158 -15.34 -3.23 -4.79
N MET A 159 -15.61 -1.94 -4.59
CA MET A 159 -14.96 -1.18 -3.53
C MET A 159 -15.29 -1.72 -2.15
N SER A 160 -16.53 -2.18 -1.93
CA SER A 160 -16.96 -2.77 -0.67
C SER A 160 -16.28 -4.12 -0.40
N GLN A 161 -16.10 -4.95 -1.41
CA GLN A 161 -15.33 -6.20 -1.31
C GLN A 161 -13.87 -5.93 -0.91
N VAL A 162 -13.21 -4.95 -1.55
CA VAL A 162 -11.84 -4.56 -1.19
C VAL A 162 -11.77 -3.99 0.22
N LYS A 163 -12.74 -3.16 0.62
CA LYS A 163 -12.83 -2.62 1.98
C LYS A 163 -12.95 -3.74 3.01
N ARG A 164 -13.80 -4.74 2.76
CA ARG A 164 -13.97 -5.90 3.65
C ARG A 164 -12.66 -6.67 3.81
N ASN A 165 -12.02 -7.03 2.70
CA ASN A 165 -10.72 -7.71 2.70
C ASN A 165 -9.65 -6.90 3.47
N ASN A 166 -9.65 -5.57 3.37
CA ASN A 166 -8.72 -4.73 4.13
C ASN A 166 -9.00 -4.73 5.65
N VAL A 167 -10.26 -4.78 6.06
CA VAL A 167 -10.64 -4.90 7.48
C VAL A 167 -10.18 -6.24 8.03
N ASP A 168 -10.40 -7.32 7.30
CA ASP A 168 -10.01 -8.67 7.72
C ASP A 168 -8.47 -8.78 7.81
N LYS A 169 -7.73 -8.24 6.82
CA LYS A 169 -6.26 -8.16 6.87
C LYS A 169 -5.77 -7.39 8.11
N LYS A 170 -6.43 -6.28 8.46
CA LYS A 170 -6.08 -5.48 9.64
C LYS A 170 -6.34 -6.23 10.94
N HIS A 171 -7.44 -6.96 11.01
CA HIS A 171 -7.77 -7.78 12.18
C HIS A 171 -6.71 -8.87 12.39
N ASN A 172 -6.43 -9.69 11.35
CA ASN A 172 -5.45 -10.76 11.43
C ASN A 172 -4.02 -10.25 11.71
N ALA A 173 -3.66 -9.10 11.15
CA ALA A 173 -2.36 -8.48 11.45
C ALA A 173 -2.27 -8.06 12.93
N SER A 174 -3.36 -7.56 13.52
CA SER A 174 -3.40 -7.14 14.92
C SER A 174 -3.26 -8.34 15.86
N GLU A 175 -3.96 -9.44 15.59
CA GLU A 175 -3.84 -10.68 16.36
C GLU A 175 -2.43 -11.28 16.29
N ARG A 176 -1.87 -11.43 15.08
CA ARG A 176 -0.53 -12.01 14.89
C ARG A 176 0.56 -11.15 15.52
N SER A 177 0.49 -9.83 15.35
CA SER A 177 1.49 -8.91 15.92
C SER A 177 1.43 -8.88 17.44
N GLY A 178 0.24 -8.91 18.04
CA GLY A 178 0.09 -8.98 19.50
C GLY A 178 0.62 -10.29 20.09
N TYR A 179 0.32 -11.43 19.45
CA TYR A 179 0.87 -12.73 19.86
C TYR A 179 2.40 -12.77 19.73
N LEU A 180 2.92 -12.30 18.60
CA LEU A 180 4.37 -12.23 18.37
C LEU A 180 5.04 -11.32 19.40
N GLN A 181 4.46 -10.15 19.70
CA GLN A 181 4.95 -9.25 20.74
C GLN A 181 5.02 -9.97 22.09
N ARG A 182 3.95 -10.66 22.52
CA ARG A 182 3.94 -11.38 23.80
C ARG A 182 5.00 -12.47 23.86
N LYS A 183 5.15 -13.25 22.78
CA LYS A 183 6.14 -14.33 22.69
C LYS A 183 7.57 -13.78 22.75
N LEU A 184 7.83 -12.69 22.03
CA LEU A 184 9.12 -11.98 22.07
C LEU A 184 9.42 -11.42 23.47
N THR A 185 8.45 -10.74 24.10
CA THR A 185 8.62 -10.22 25.47
C THR A 185 8.94 -11.34 26.45
N LYS A 186 8.25 -12.48 26.34
CA LYS A 186 8.50 -13.65 27.22
C LYS A 186 9.85 -14.31 27.01
N LEU A 187 10.42 -14.25 25.82
CA LEU A 187 11.75 -14.78 25.57
C LEU A 187 12.87 -13.83 26.00
N LEU A 188 12.58 -12.53 26.04
CA LEU A 188 13.53 -11.49 26.38
C LEU A 188 13.42 -11.01 27.83
N GLU A 189 12.49 -11.55 28.63
CA GLU A 189 12.25 -11.04 29.99
C GLU A 189 13.41 -11.28 30.95
N ASP A 190 14.21 -12.32 30.72
CA ASP A 190 15.37 -12.65 31.56
C ASP A 190 16.65 -11.86 31.18
N VAL A 191 16.63 -11.17 30.03
CA VAL A 191 17.78 -10.39 29.55
C VAL A 191 17.88 -9.10 30.34
N THR A 192 18.86 -9.04 31.25
CA THR A 192 19.12 -7.88 32.12
C THR A 192 20.61 -7.52 32.12
N MET A 193 20.92 -6.22 32.18
CA MET A 193 22.30 -5.74 32.33
C MET A 193 22.69 -5.85 33.81
N ARG A 194 23.71 -6.66 34.13
CA ARG A 194 24.27 -6.75 35.50
C ARG A 194 25.51 -5.85 35.60
N HIS A 195 25.64 -5.12 36.70
CA HIS A 195 26.76 -4.21 36.92
C HIS A 195 28.10 -4.92 37.21
N ASP A 196 28.08 -6.15 37.76
CA ASP A 196 29.29 -6.77 38.34
C ASP A 196 29.61 -8.20 37.81
N GLY A 197 29.07 -8.61 36.66
CA GLY A 197 29.39 -9.91 36.03
C GLY A 197 29.85 -9.74 34.57
N PRO A 198 30.43 -10.78 33.92
CA PRO A 198 30.62 -10.72 32.47
C PRO A 198 29.24 -10.52 31.86
N GLU A 199 29.05 -9.34 31.24
CA GLU A 199 27.79 -8.98 30.60
C GLU A 199 27.37 -10.13 29.68
N PRO A 200 26.11 -10.63 29.73
CA PRO A 200 25.65 -11.53 28.67
C PRO A 200 25.87 -10.78 27.38
N SER A 201 26.83 -11.25 26.58
CA SER A 201 27.30 -10.47 25.44
C SER A 201 26.08 -10.20 24.55
N VAL A 202 25.99 -9.01 23.96
CA VAL A 202 24.93 -8.68 22.99
C VAL A 202 24.78 -9.80 21.94
N ALA A 203 25.84 -10.56 21.67
CA ALA A 203 25.85 -11.74 20.82
C ALA A 203 24.97 -12.91 21.34
N GLU A 204 24.91 -13.19 22.64
CA GLU A 204 24.05 -14.25 23.20
C GLU A 204 22.57 -13.90 23.04
N VAL A 205 22.19 -12.66 23.35
CA VAL A 205 20.81 -12.17 23.16
C VAL A 205 20.41 -12.19 21.69
N VAL A 206 21.30 -11.76 20.81
CA VAL A 206 21.08 -11.79 19.35
C VAL A 206 20.97 -13.23 18.84
N THR A 207 21.71 -14.18 19.43
CA THR A 207 21.64 -15.60 19.06
C THR A 207 20.29 -16.21 19.48
N SER A 208 19.82 -15.95 20.70
CA SER A 208 18.50 -16.40 21.17
C SER A 208 17.34 -15.82 20.33
N VAL A 209 17.42 -14.54 19.95
CA VAL A 209 16.42 -13.93 19.05
C VAL A 209 16.49 -14.54 17.65
N ARG A 210 17.69 -14.80 17.11
CA ARG A 210 17.85 -15.45 15.79
C ARG A 210 17.30 -16.87 15.79
N GLU A 211 17.58 -17.66 16.82
CA GLU A 211 17.04 -19.01 16.96
C GLU A 211 15.52 -19.00 17.07
N PHE A 212 14.97 -18.05 17.83
CA PHE A 212 13.53 -17.85 17.90
C PHE A 212 12.90 -17.47 16.54
N LEU A 213 13.51 -16.54 15.82
CA LEU A 213 13.04 -16.13 14.49
C LEU A 213 13.12 -17.30 13.49
N ARG A 214 14.17 -18.13 13.57
CA ARG A 214 14.33 -19.35 12.76
C ARG A 214 13.25 -20.39 13.05
N GLN A 215 12.79 -20.48 14.30
CA GLN A 215 11.71 -21.39 14.70
C GLN A 215 10.31 -20.88 14.32
N CYS A 216 10.12 -19.56 14.26
CA CYS A 216 8.83 -18.95 13.92
C CYS A 216 8.61 -18.82 12.41
N ASP A 217 9.67 -18.54 11.65
CA ASP A 217 9.65 -18.50 10.20
C ASP A 217 10.71 -19.46 9.67
N GLY A 218 10.30 -20.59 9.10
CA GLY A 218 11.20 -21.62 8.55
C GLY A 218 12.11 -21.16 7.39
N VAL A 219 12.10 -19.87 7.03
CA VAL A 219 12.99 -19.27 6.03
C VAL A 219 13.19 -17.79 6.39
N LEU A 220 14.33 -17.44 6.98
CA LEU A 220 15.01 -16.14 6.81
C LEU A 220 16.37 -16.17 7.52
N GLU A 221 17.35 -16.76 6.84
CA GLU A 221 18.75 -16.40 7.10
C GLU A 221 19.04 -15.08 6.36
N ALA A 222 19.16 -14.00 7.11
CA ALA A 222 19.92 -12.83 6.68
C ALA A 222 20.98 -12.55 7.76
N PRO A 223 22.29 -12.57 7.42
CA PRO A 223 23.32 -12.21 8.38
C PRO A 223 23.20 -10.71 8.72
N HIS A 224 23.08 -10.39 10.01
CA HIS A 224 23.21 -9.00 10.44
C HIS A 224 24.66 -8.55 10.34
N GLN A 225 24.87 -7.40 9.70
CA GLN A 225 25.84 -6.42 10.16
C GLN A 225 25.12 -5.07 10.27
N TYR A 226 24.81 -4.67 11.51
CA TYR A 226 24.58 -3.25 11.81
C TYR A 226 25.96 -2.59 11.84
N LEU A 227 26.33 -1.92 10.74
CA LEU A 227 27.54 -1.11 10.63
C LEU A 227 27.20 0.27 10.07
N ALA A 228 27.45 1.29 10.88
CA ALA A 228 27.65 2.72 10.58
C ALA A 228 26.66 3.47 9.66
N THR A 229 26.39 4.73 10.03
CA THR A 229 25.47 5.70 9.41
C THR A 229 25.59 5.90 7.89
N ASP A 230 26.68 5.48 7.24
CA ASP A 230 26.87 5.59 5.79
C ASP A 230 26.13 4.50 4.99
N THR A 231 25.91 3.32 5.58
CA THR A 231 25.17 2.22 4.92
C THR A 231 23.67 2.50 4.82
N TYR A 232 23.10 3.28 5.75
CA TYR A 232 21.69 3.69 5.67
C TYR A 232 21.43 4.66 4.51
N ARG A 233 22.41 5.52 4.18
CA ARG A 233 22.36 6.39 2.99
C ARG A 233 22.46 5.57 1.71
N GLU A 234 23.34 4.58 1.67
CA GLU A 234 23.44 3.59 0.59
C GLU A 234 22.16 2.76 0.44
N TYR A 235 21.49 2.38 1.54
CA TYR A 235 20.20 1.69 1.56
C TYR A 235 19.06 2.55 0.98
N ILE A 236 19.03 3.85 1.30
CA ILE A 236 18.06 4.78 0.69
C ILE A 236 18.36 4.99 -0.79
N LYS A 237 19.64 5.08 -1.19
CA LYS A 237 20.05 5.17 -2.61
C LYS A 237 19.65 3.92 -3.39
N THR A 238 19.94 2.73 -2.87
CA THR A 238 19.53 1.46 -3.49
C THR A 238 18.02 1.30 -3.54
N ARG A 239 17.26 1.79 -2.55
CA ARG A 239 15.79 1.83 -2.61
C ARG A 239 15.26 2.75 -3.72
N LYS A 240 15.86 3.94 -3.90
CA LYS A 240 15.53 4.86 -5.00
C LYS A 240 15.90 4.26 -6.36
N LEU A 241 17.09 3.69 -6.48
CA LEU A 241 17.57 3.00 -7.68
C LEU A 241 16.67 1.80 -8.03
N ARG A 242 16.19 1.05 -7.03
CA ARG A 242 15.28 -0.09 -7.19
C ARG A 242 13.90 0.36 -7.67
N GLN A 243 13.37 1.47 -7.16
CA GLN A 243 12.15 2.09 -7.68
C GLN A 243 12.32 2.60 -9.12
N GLU A 244 13.47 3.18 -9.45
CA GLU A 244 13.78 3.65 -10.81
C GLU A 244 13.98 2.50 -11.80
N MET A 245 14.58 1.38 -11.37
CA MET A 245 14.75 0.17 -12.19
C MET A 245 13.41 -0.54 -12.43
N LEU A 246 12.53 -0.59 -11.42
CA LEU A 246 11.13 -1.02 -11.56
C LEU A 246 10.37 -0.13 -12.56
N TYR A 247 10.58 1.18 -12.50
CA TYR A 247 9.94 2.17 -13.36
C TYR A 247 10.44 2.11 -14.81
N LYS A 248 11.75 1.87 -15.02
CA LYS A 248 12.39 1.97 -16.33
C LYS A 248 12.48 0.64 -17.10
N TYR A 249 12.54 -0.51 -16.41
CA TYR A 249 12.82 -1.80 -17.06
C TYR A 249 11.84 -2.94 -16.73
N GLY A 250 10.94 -2.79 -15.76
CA GLY A 250 9.86 -3.77 -15.51
C GLY A 250 10.32 -5.22 -15.20
N LEU A 251 11.57 -5.41 -14.76
CA LEU A 251 12.14 -6.72 -14.43
C LEU A 251 12.07 -6.97 -12.91
N PRO A 252 11.67 -8.17 -12.46
CA PRO A 252 11.89 -8.60 -11.09
C PRO A 252 13.34 -9.10 -10.98
N VAL A 253 14.13 -8.56 -10.04
CA VAL A 253 15.48 -9.09 -9.79
C VAL A 253 15.59 -9.57 -8.35
N GLY A 254 15.39 -10.89 -8.23
CA GLY A 254 16.09 -11.89 -7.43
C GLY A 254 16.57 -11.56 -6.01
N THR A 255 15.98 -12.25 -5.05
CA THR A 255 16.74 -13.09 -4.10
C THR A 255 16.26 -14.51 -4.32
N SER A 256 17.11 -15.36 -4.92
CA SER A 256 16.86 -16.76 -5.31
C SER A 256 15.74 -16.99 -6.36
N PRO A 257 15.90 -17.96 -7.28
CA PRO A 257 14.83 -18.29 -8.22
C PRO A 257 13.62 -18.77 -7.40
N PRO A 258 12.42 -18.21 -7.59
CA PRO A 258 11.24 -18.95 -7.20
C PRO A 258 11.22 -20.17 -8.12
N LEU A 259 10.93 -21.35 -7.57
CA LEU A 259 10.71 -22.58 -8.31
C LEU A 259 9.50 -22.40 -9.26
N TRP A 260 9.65 -21.65 -10.35
CA TRP A 260 8.67 -21.51 -11.42
C TRP A 260 8.93 -22.57 -12.50
N LYS A 261 8.94 -23.85 -12.09
CA LYS A 261 8.90 -24.96 -13.06
C LYS A 261 7.53 -25.54 -13.32
N ASP A 262 6.48 -25.02 -12.68
CA ASP A 262 5.11 -25.42 -13.00
C ASP A 262 4.19 -24.19 -12.97
N CYS A 263 3.95 -23.59 -14.13
CA CYS A 263 2.73 -22.81 -14.38
C CYS A 263 1.53 -23.75 -14.43
N ARG A 264 1.25 -24.43 -13.31
CA ARG A 264 -0.05 -25.04 -13.06
C ARG A 264 -0.80 -24.09 -12.14
N TYR A 265 -2.04 -23.76 -12.53
CA TYR A 265 -3.01 -23.17 -11.63
C TYR A 265 -2.89 -23.88 -10.27
N PRO A 266 -2.79 -23.18 -9.13
CA PRO A 266 -3.00 -23.85 -7.87
C PRO A 266 -4.46 -24.32 -7.91
N GLU A 267 -4.64 -25.62 -8.05
CA GLU A 267 -5.92 -26.27 -7.79
C GLU A 267 -6.43 -25.71 -6.47
N TYR A 268 -7.68 -25.27 -6.48
CA TYR A 268 -8.37 -24.79 -5.31
C TYR A 268 -8.32 -25.92 -4.28
N ASN A 269 -7.40 -25.82 -3.31
CA ASN A 269 -7.20 -26.86 -2.33
C ASN A 269 -8.39 -26.83 -1.37
N THR A 270 -9.41 -27.62 -1.69
CA THR A 270 -10.63 -27.87 -0.93
C THR A 270 -10.35 -28.45 0.47
N ASN A 271 -9.10 -28.81 0.79
CA ASN A 271 -8.73 -29.40 2.08
C ASN A 271 -8.26 -28.39 3.15
N ARG A 272 -8.43 -27.07 2.96
CA ARG A 272 -8.14 -26.07 4.02
C ARG A 272 -9.28 -25.81 5.00
N GLU A 273 -10.32 -26.65 5.02
CA GLU A 273 -11.45 -26.56 5.97
C GLU A 273 -11.31 -27.37 7.27
N LEU A 274 -10.18 -28.04 7.56
CA LEU A 274 -10.08 -28.92 8.75
C LEU A 274 -9.01 -28.56 9.78
N ALA A 275 -8.65 -27.28 9.92
CA ALA A 275 -7.77 -26.83 11.02
C ALA A 275 -8.43 -25.77 11.90
N TYR A 276 -9.72 -25.94 12.19
CA TYR A 276 -10.38 -25.35 13.35
C TYR A 276 -11.04 -26.47 14.13
N SER A 277 -10.30 -27.04 15.09
CA SER A 277 -10.85 -27.81 16.19
C SER A 277 -9.95 -27.59 17.41
N TYR A 278 -10.61 -27.12 18.48
CA TYR A 278 -10.15 -26.77 19.83
C TYR A 278 -9.65 -25.34 20.02
#